data_AF-A0A841H7D3-F1
#
_entry.id   AF-A0A841H7D3-F1
#
_cell.length_a   1.000
_cell.length_b   1.000
_cell.length_c   1.000
_cell.angle_alpha   90.00
_cell.angle_beta   90.00
_cell.angle_gamma   90.00
#
_symmetry.space_group_name_H-M   'P 1'
#
loop_
_entity.id
_entity.type
_entity.pdbx_description
1 polymer ?
#
loop_
_entity_poly.entity_id
_entity_poly.type
_entity_poly.pdbx_seq_one_letter_code
_entity_poly.pdbx_strand_id
1 'polypeptide(L)'
;MNNQQQWARSRLIMTAAAMIGVLGMLAWEHFHGGVVSHHFLARADMPSISNGWGVLLIPALAWFLVGRVQKRIVRANPSAGPKYPASVVVGFAGAMLFGVLLSVFFTLGNESATGIMAQSLLPIALFIPIYRAEYVLGFVLGMTFTFGAVLPTIVASVVAIVAAVLYCVVREGAVRAAARLMRPRAIPAA
;
A
#
# COMPACT_ATOMS: atom_id res chain seq x y z
N MET A 1 20.76 17.42 14.91
CA MET A 1 20.39 16.95 13.55
C MET A 1 19.34 17.89 12.98
N ASN A 2 19.50 18.33 11.73
CA ASN A 2 18.47 19.12 11.05
C ASN A 2 17.30 18.22 10.57
N ASN A 3 16.16 18.83 10.21
CA ASN A 3 14.96 18.08 9.79
C ASN A 3 15.24 17.13 8.60
N GLN A 4 16.12 17.52 7.67
CA GLN A 4 16.49 16.69 6.51
C GLN A 4 17.20 15.40 6.94
N GLN A 5 18.16 15.49 7.87
CA GLN A 5 18.85 14.34 8.44
C GLN A 5 17.88 13.41 9.20
N GLN A 6 16.90 13.97 9.91
CA GLN A 6 15.92 13.17 10.64
C GLN A 6 14.97 12.42 9.69
N TRP A 7 14.50 13.04 8.62
CA TRP A 7 13.71 12.37 7.59
C TRP A 7 14.50 11.24 6.91
N ALA A 8 15.74 11.49 6.51
CA ALA A 8 16.63 10.48 5.94
C ALA A 8 16.85 9.30 6.90
N ARG A 9 17.12 9.60 8.19
CA ARG A 9 17.29 8.57 9.23
C ARG A 9 16.04 7.72 9.41
N SER A 10 14.85 8.34 9.51
CA SER A 10 13.60 7.58 9.66
C SER A 10 13.33 6.67 8.44
N ARG A 11 13.67 7.14 7.23
CA ARG A 11 13.54 6.36 5.99
C ARG A 11 14.46 5.14 6.00
N LEU A 12 15.71 5.33 6.41
CA LEU A 12 16.68 4.24 6.57
C LEU A 12 16.21 3.23 7.61
N ILE A 13 15.75 3.68 8.78
CA ILE A 13 15.25 2.80 9.85
C ILE A 13 14.10 1.93 9.36
N MET A 14 13.10 2.51 8.68
CA MET A 14 11.96 1.74 8.17
C MET A 14 12.36 0.78 7.05
N THR A 15 13.29 1.19 6.19
CA THR A 15 13.81 0.32 5.12
C THR A 15 14.59 -0.86 5.71
N ALA A 16 15.43 -0.60 6.71
CA ALA A 16 16.17 -1.63 7.43
C ALA A 16 15.22 -2.57 8.18
N ALA A 17 14.17 -2.04 8.82
CA ALA A 17 13.15 -2.86 9.48
C ALA A 17 12.44 -3.80 8.50
N ALA A 18 12.06 -3.29 7.31
CA ALA A 18 11.45 -4.11 6.26
C ALA A 18 12.43 -5.19 5.72
N MET A 19 13.71 -4.84 5.55
CA MET A 19 14.76 -5.78 5.14
C MET A 19 14.97 -6.88 6.18
N ILE A 20 15.07 -6.53 7.47
CA ILE A 20 15.20 -7.47 8.57
C ILE A 20 13.99 -8.42 8.62
N GLY A 21 12.77 -7.89 8.41
CA GLY A 21 11.57 -8.72 8.35
C GLY A 21 11.64 -9.80 7.26
N VAL A 22 12.07 -9.43 6.06
CA VAL A 22 12.21 -10.40 4.96
C VAL A 22 13.35 -11.38 5.21
N LEU A 23 14.49 -10.92 5.72
CA LEU A 23 15.59 -11.81 6.07
C LEU A 23 15.18 -12.81 7.15
N GLY A 24 14.40 -12.38 8.15
CA GLY A 24 13.85 -13.27 9.17
C GLY A 24 12.92 -14.33 8.58
N MET A 25 12.04 -13.93 7.66
CA MET A 25 11.15 -14.85 6.93
C MET A 25 11.94 -15.87 6.09
N LEU A 26 12.94 -15.41 5.33
CA LEU A 26 13.74 -16.30 4.48
C LEU A 26 14.66 -17.21 5.29
N ALA A 27 15.18 -16.73 6.43
CA ALA A 27 15.90 -17.57 7.36
C ALA A 27 14.99 -18.69 7.89
N TRP A 28 13.75 -18.35 8.28
CA TRP A 28 12.76 -19.34 8.68
C TRP A 28 12.50 -20.37 7.58
N GLU A 29 12.21 -19.94 6.35
CA GLU A 29 12.02 -20.83 5.20
C GLU A 29 13.23 -21.74 4.97
N HIS A 30 14.44 -21.18 4.99
CA HIS A 30 15.68 -21.93 4.80
C HIS A 30 15.85 -23.06 5.81
N PHE A 31 15.53 -22.83 7.09
CA PHE A 31 15.59 -23.85 8.13
C PHE A 31 14.40 -24.82 8.15
N HIS A 32 13.31 -24.53 7.42
CA HIS A 32 12.06 -25.33 7.42
C HIS A 32 11.73 -25.98 6.07
N GLY A 33 12.73 -26.17 5.20
CA GLY A 33 12.53 -26.88 3.92
C GLY A 33 13.01 -26.12 2.68
N GLY A 34 13.63 -24.96 2.85
CA GLY A 34 14.19 -24.16 1.77
C GLY A 34 13.30 -22.98 1.37
N VAL A 35 13.87 -22.08 0.56
CA VAL A 35 13.17 -20.86 0.13
C VAL A 35 12.02 -21.22 -0.81
N VAL A 36 10.82 -20.79 -0.46
CA VAL A 36 9.59 -21.14 -1.19
C VAL A 36 9.52 -20.38 -2.51
N SER A 37 8.91 -21.01 -3.52
CA SER A 37 8.56 -20.36 -4.78
C SER A 37 7.06 -20.48 -5.04
N HIS A 38 6.40 -19.36 -5.35
CA HIS A 38 4.97 -19.33 -5.63
C HIS A 38 4.73 -19.26 -7.14
N HIS A 39 3.86 -20.13 -7.64
CA HIS A 39 3.37 -20.02 -9.00
C HIS A 39 2.48 -18.79 -9.16
N PHE A 40 2.63 -18.08 -10.28
CA PHE A 40 1.79 -16.93 -10.60
C PHE A 40 0.30 -17.33 -10.59
N LEU A 41 -0.55 -16.53 -9.94
CA LEU A 41 -1.99 -16.77 -9.78
C LEU A 41 -2.36 -18.15 -9.21
N ALA A 42 -1.47 -18.78 -8.41
CA ALA A 42 -1.66 -20.12 -7.87
C ALA A 42 -1.88 -21.20 -8.95
N ARG A 43 -1.36 -20.98 -10.16
CA ARG A 43 -1.50 -21.87 -11.32
C ARG A 43 -0.21 -22.62 -11.61
N ALA A 44 -0.23 -23.94 -11.46
CA ALA A 44 0.96 -24.78 -11.65
C ALA A 44 1.55 -24.70 -13.08
N ASP A 45 0.74 -24.34 -14.07
CA ASP A 45 1.18 -24.15 -15.47
C ASP A 45 1.90 -22.81 -15.72
N MET A 46 1.98 -21.93 -14.72
CA MET A 46 2.62 -20.62 -14.82
C MET A 46 3.99 -20.57 -14.13
N PRO A 47 4.88 -19.63 -14.51
CA PRO A 47 6.20 -19.50 -13.88
C PRO A 47 6.11 -19.33 -12.37
N SER A 48 7.01 -20.03 -11.66
CA SER A 48 7.20 -19.88 -10.22
C SER A 48 8.16 -18.73 -9.92
N ILE A 49 7.84 -17.93 -8.92
CA ILE A 49 8.67 -16.82 -8.45
C ILE A 49 9.14 -17.12 -7.03
N SER A 50 10.46 -17.13 -6.83
CA SER A 50 11.06 -17.37 -5.51
C SER A 50 10.87 -16.20 -4.56
N ASN A 51 10.62 -16.51 -3.29
CA ASN A 51 10.56 -15.54 -2.20
C ASN A 51 11.91 -14.82 -1.97
N GLY A 52 13.02 -15.39 -2.46
CA GLY A 52 14.35 -14.79 -2.37
C GLY A 52 14.44 -13.40 -3.00
N TRP A 53 13.61 -13.09 -4.01
CA TRP A 53 13.51 -11.76 -4.60
C TRP A 53 13.09 -10.68 -3.59
N GLY A 54 12.45 -11.07 -2.48
CA GLY A 54 12.06 -10.18 -1.40
C GLY A 54 13.23 -9.41 -0.79
N VAL A 55 14.44 -9.99 -0.73
CA VAL A 55 15.63 -9.33 -0.14
C VAL A 55 15.97 -8.04 -0.87
N LEU A 56 15.76 -8.02 -2.19
CA LEU A 56 15.97 -6.83 -3.00
C LEU A 56 14.71 -5.98 -3.11
N LEU A 57 13.57 -6.61 -3.39
CA LEU A 57 12.33 -5.91 -3.71
C LEU A 57 11.76 -5.13 -2.53
N ILE A 58 11.69 -5.73 -1.34
CA ILE A 58 11.06 -5.10 -0.18
C ILE A 58 11.83 -3.87 0.31
N PRO A 59 13.15 -3.87 0.51
CA PRO A 59 13.84 -2.65 0.89
C PRO A 59 13.78 -1.57 -0.21
N ALA A 60 13.86 -1.94 -1.49
CA ALA A 60 13.69 -0.99 -2.58
C ALA A 60 12.30 -0.34 -2.56
N LEU A 61 11.25 -1.16 -2.38
CA LEU A 61 9.86 -0.72 -2.30
C LEU A 61 9.62 0.15 -1.06
N ALA A 62 10.07 -0.29 0.11
CA ALA A 62 9.97 0.46 1.37
C ALA A 62 10.67 1.82 1.26
N TRP A 63 11.92 1.84 0.76
CA TRP A 63 12.65 3.07 0.53
C TRP A 63 11.88 4.00 -0.40
N PHE A 64 11.39 3.51 -1.54
CA PHE A 64 10.64 4.30 -2.50
C PHE A 64 9.33 4.85 -1.92
N LEU A 65 8.47 3.99 -1.37
CA LEU A 65 7.14 4.37 -0.88
C LEU A 65 7.22 5.28 0.35
N VAL A 66 8.11 4.99 1.30
CA VAL A 66 8.35 5.91 2.44
C VAL A 66 8.82 7.27 1.93
N GLY A 67 9.75 7.30 0.96
CA GLY A 67 10.20 8.56 0.36
C GLY A 67 9.07 9.36 -0.30
N ARG A 68 8.10 8.67 -0.92
CA ARG A 68 6.89 9.31 -1.48
C ARG A 68 6.00 9.90 -0.38
N VAL A 69 5.81 9.19 0.74
CA VAL A 69 5.06 9.68 1.90
C VAL A 69 5.74 10.92 2.49
N GLN A 70 7.04 10.87 2.74
CA GLN A 70 7.81 12.00 3.29
C GLN A 70 7.73 13.24 2.39
N LYS A 71 7.95 13.06 1.07
CA LYS A 71 7.81 14.15 0.09
C LYS A 71 6.42 14.77 0.12
N ARG A 72 5.36 13.97 0.28
CA ARG A 72 3.98 14.47 0.39
C ARG A 72 3.78 15.29 1.67
N ILE A 73 4.28 14.82 2.81
CA ILE A 73 4.19 15.51 4.11
C ILE A 73 4.91 16.87 4.04
N VAL A 74 6.17 16.88 3.59
CA VAL A 74 6.97 18.11 3.50
C VAL A 74 6.38 19.11 2.51
N ARG A 75 5.79 18.65 1.39
CA ARG A 75 5.09 19.55 0.46
C ARG A 75 3.85 20.19 1.06
N ALA A 76 3.10 19.44 1.86
CA ALA A 76 1.89 19.96 2.52
C ALA A 76 2.21 20.89 3.69
N ASN A 77 3.34 20.65 4.38
CA ASN A 77 3.80 21.50 5.47
C ASN A 77 5.35 21.50 5.51
N PRO A 78 6.00 22.49 4.87
CA PRO A 78 7.47 22.58 4.81
C PRO A 78 8.14 22.70 6.19
N SER A 79 7.43 23.24 7.17
CA SER A 79 7.89 23.42 8.54
C SER A 79 7.64 22.20 9.43
N ALA A 80 6.96 21.16 8.91
CA ALA A 80 6.70 19.95 9.68
C ALA A 80 8.02 19.23 10.04
N GLY A 81 8.20 18.96 11.33
CA GLY A 81 9.25 18.07 11.82
C GLY A 81 9.05 16.61 11.35
N PRO A 82 9.96 15.69 11.70
CA PRO A 82 9.99 14.29 11.23
C PRO A 82 8.91 13.40 11.89
N LYS A 83 7.67 13.87 11.94
CA LYS A 83 6.54 13.15 12.54
C LYS A 83 5.59 12.72 11.43
N TYR A 84 5.28 11.43 11.42
CA TYR A 84 4.23 10.91 10.57
C TYR A 84 2.87 11.29 11.17
N PRO A 85 1.96 11.90 10.39
CA PRO A 85 0.62 12.18 10.88
C PRO A 85 -0.11 10.86 11.16
N ALA A 86 -1.03 10.88 12.13
CA ALA A 86 -1.78 9.69 12.53
C ALA A 86 -2.48 9.02 11.33
N SER A 87 -2.97 9.79 10.37
CA SER A 87 -3.61 9.27 9.15
C SER A 87 -2.69 8.38 8.30
N VAL A 88 -1.39 8.67 8.26
CA VAL A 88 -0.41 7.83 7.55
C VAL A 88 -0.17 6.52 8.31
N VAL A 89 -0.03 6.61 9.64
CA VAL A 89 0.20 5.43 10.49
C VAL A 89 -1.02 4.50 10.48
N VAL A 90 -2.23 5.06 10.64
CA VAL A 90 -3.49 4.31 10.58
C VAL A 90 -3.72 3.74 9.19
N GLY A 91 -3.41 4.47 8.12
CA GLY A 91 -3.50 3.97 6.75
C GLY A 91 -2.57 2.78 6.49
N PHE A 92 -1.31 2.88 6.92
CA PHE A 92 -0.36 1.77 6.86
C PHE A 92 -0.83 0.55 7.66
N ALA A 93 -1.16 0.77 8.94
CA ALA A 93 -1.57 -0.31 9.84
C ALA A 93 -2.86 -1.00 9.37
N GLY A 94 -3.84 -0.23 8.90
CA GLY A 94 -5.09 -0.75 8.36
C GLY A 94 -4.88 -1.59 7.11
N ALA A 95 -4.04 -1.12 6.17
CA ALA A 95 -3.72 -1.89 4.96
C ALA A 95 -2.91 -3.15 5.26
N MET A 96 -1.99 -3.09 6.23
CA MET A 96 -1.22 -4.25 6.68
C MET A 96 -2.13 -5.30 7.33
N LEU A 97 -3.01 -4.87 8.24
CA LEU A 97 -4.01 -5.76 8.85
C LEU A 97 -4.91 -6.39 7.79
N PHE A 98 -5.37 -5.60 6.81
CA PHE A 98 -6.16 -6.10 5.70
C PHE A 98 -5.42 -7.18 4.90
N GLY A 99 -4.15 -6.96 4.57
CA GLY A 99 -3.31 -7.95 3.88
C GLY A 99 -3.11 -9.23 4.70
N VAL A 100 -2.88 -9.10 6.00
CA VAL A 100 -2.77 -10.27 6.90
C VAL A 100 -4.07 -11.06 6.94
N LEU A 101 -5.21 -10.39 7.15
CA LEU A 101 -6.52 -11.05 7.18
C LEU A 101 -6.83 -11.73 5.84
N LEU A 102 -6.54 -11.07 4.72
CA LEU A 102 -6.74 -11.65 3.39
C LEU A 102 -5.88 -12.91 3.21
N SER A 103 -4.62 -12.87 3.66
CA SER A 103 -3.72 -14.02 3.64
C SER A 103 -4.23 -15.17 4.51
N VAL A 104 -4.73 -14.87 5.71
CA VAL A 104 -5.30 -15.88 6.60
C VAL A 104 -6.51 -16.56 5.96
N PHE A 105 -7.47 -15.79 5.43
CA PHE A 105 -8.65 -16.37 4.79
C PHE A 105 -8.30 -17.17 3.53
N PHE A 106 -7.29 -16.75 2.78
CA PHE A 106 -6.80 -17.50 1.63
C PHE A 106 -6.19 -18.84 2.04
N THR A 107 -5.32 -18.85 3.05
CA THR A 107 -4.71 -20.08 3.58
C THR A 107 -5.75 -21.04 4.16
N LEU A 108 -6.86 -20.51 4.71
CA LEU A 108 -7.99 -21.32 5.18
C LEU A 108 -8.91 -21.81 4.04
N GLY A 109 -8.62 -21.48 2.77
CA GLY A 109 -9.44 -21.86 1.62
C GLY A 109 -10.80 -21.15 1.54
N ASN A 110 -10.97 -20.03 2.25
CA ASN A 110 -12.22 -19.29 2.25
C ASN A 110 -12.30 -18.32 1.05
N GLU A 111 -12.64 -18.88 -0.11
CA GLU A 111 -12.77 -18.14 -1.38
C GLU A 111 -13.82 -17.02 -1.32
N SER A 112 -14.91 -17.23 -0.57
CA SER A 112 -15.96 -16.21 -0.41
C SER A 112 -15.44 -14.98 0.34
N ALA A 113 -14.80 -15.18 1.49
CA ALA A 113 -14.25 -14.08 2.28
C ALA A 113 -13.15 -13.32 1.51
N THR A 114 -12.21 -14.05 0.89
CA THR A 114 -11.13 -13.44 0.10
C THR A 114 -11.67 -12.66 -1.10
N GLY A 115 -12.67 -13.20 -1.81
CA GLY A 115 -13.35 -12.54 -2.91
C GLY A 115 -14.04 -11.24 -2.48
N ILE A 116 -14.83 -11.30 -1.40
CA ILE A 116 -15.53 -10.12 -0.84
C ILE A 116 -14.51 -9.05 -0.41
N MET A 117 -13.44 -9.44 0.28
CA MET A 117 -12.38 -8.52 0.69
C MET A 117 -11.74 -7.83 -0.52
N ALA A 118 -11.31 -8.60 -1.53
CA ALA A 118 -10.68 -8.04 -2.72
C ALA A 118 -11.64 -7.10 -3.48
N GLN A 119 -12.90 -7.49 -3.65
CA GLN A 119 -13.92 -6.70 -4.32
C GLN A 119 -14.26 -5.40 -3.55
N SER A 120 -14.23 -5.43 -2.22
CA SER A 120 -14.50 -4.26 -1.37
C SER A 120 -13.51 -3.11 -1.55
N LEU A 121 -12.32 -3.37 -2.09
CA LEU A 121 -11.33 -2.32 -2.37
C LEU A 121 -11.84 -1.32 -3.41
N LEU A 122 -12.68 -1.74 -4.36
CA LEU A 122 -13.25 -0.86 -5.40
C LEU A 122 -14.21 0.19 -4.82
N PRO A 123 -15.28 -0.16 -4.07
CA PRO A 123 -16.14 0.84 -3.45
C PRO A 123 -15.38 1.69 -2.41
N ILE A 124 -14.43 1.10 -1.67
CA ILE A 124 -13.58 1.87 -0.74
C ILE A 124 -12.77 2.94 -1.49
N ALA A 125 -12.22 2.61 -2.66
CA ALA A 125 -11.42 3.53 -3.47
C ALA A 125 -12.19 4.76 -3.97
N LEU A 126 -13.52 4.71 -4.04
CA LEU A 126 -14.34 5.87 -4.41
C LEU A 126 -14.26 7.00 -3.37
N PHE A 127 -14.10 6.63 -2.09
CA PHE A 127 -14.16 7.58 -0.96
C PHE A 127 -12.82 7.77 -0.25
N ILE A 128 -11.98 6.73 -0.24
CA ILE A 128 -10.70 6.71 0.47
C ILE A 128 -9.57 6.55 -0.56
N PRO A 129 -8.52 7.39 -0.52
CA PRO A 129 -7.41 7.32 -1.47
C PRO A 129 -6.44 6.17 -1.14
N ILE A 130 -6.91 4.93 -1.24
CA ILE A 130 -6.15 3.71 -0.90
C ILE A 130 -4.96 3.44 -1.85
N TYR A 131 -4.85 4.19 -2.95
CA TYR A 131 -3.67 4.18 -3.83
C TYR A 131 -2.44 4.85 -3.20
N ARG A 132 -2.60 5.50 -2.04
CA ARG A 132 -1.51 6.19 -1.35
C ARG A 132 -0.43 5.20 -0.90
N ALA A 133 0.82 5.65 -0.96
CA ALA A 133 2.01 4.83 -0.75
C ALA A 133 2.02 4.08 0.60
N GLU A 134 1.50 4.66 1.68
CA GLU A 134 1.39 4.00 2.99
C GLU A 134 0.48 2.77 2.97
N TYR A 135 -0.62 2.78 2.20
CA TYR A 135 -1.52 1.63 2.08
C TYR A 135 -0.89 0.52 1.24
N VAL A 136 -0.26 0.89 0.12
CA VAL A 136 0.45 -0.06 -0.75
C VAL A 136 1.55 -0.77 0.02
N LEU A 137 2.36 -0.03 0.78
CA LEU A 137 3.44 -0.62 1.57
C LEU A 137 2.89 -1.54 2.67
N GLY A 138 1.87 -1.10 3.40
CA GLY A 138 1.24 -1.90 4.46
C GLY A 138 0.68 -3.21 3.91
N PHE A 139 -0.11 -3.13 2.84
CA PHE A 139 -0.71 -4.31 2.20
C PHE A 139 0.35 -5.31 1.70
N VAL A 140 1.39 -4.82 0.99
CA VAL A 140 2.46 -5.71 0.49
C VAL A 140 3.16 -6.42 1.63
N LEU A 141 3.54 -5.69 2.69
CA LEU A 141 4.18 -6.30 3.86
C LEU A 141 3.27 -7.31 4.56
N GLY A 142 1.97 -7.00 4.71
CA GLY A 142 1.00 -7.91 5.32
C GLY A 142 0.80 -9.22 4.54
N MET A 143 0.95 -9.19 3.22
CA MET A 143 0.80 -10.34 2.34
C MET A 143 2.11 -11.12 2.10
N THR A 144 3.26 -10.52 2.40
CA THR A 144 4.58 -11.05 2.01
C THR A 144 4.86 -12.43 2.60
N PHE A 145 4.38 -12.71 3.81
CA PHE A 145 4.60 -14.01 4.46
C PHE A 145 3.88 -15.18 3.77
N THR A 146 2.74 -14.92 3.11
CA THR A 146 1.92 -15.99 2.50
C THR A 146 2.14 -16.12 1.00
N PHE A 147 2.44 -15.02 0.31
CA PHE A 147 2.53 -14.97 -1.16
C PHE A 147 3.89 -14.52 -1.69
N GLY A 148 4.86 -14.32 -0.80
CA GLY A 148 6.13 -13.67 -1.14
C GLY A 148 5.98 -12.18 -1.43
N ALA A 149 7.08 -11.53 -1.78
CA ALA A 149 7.10 -10.08 -2.01
C ALA A 149 6.54 -9.68 -3.39
N VAL A 150 6.77 -10.51 -4.42
CA VAL A 150 6.55 -10.11 -5.82
C VAL A 150 5.07 -10.06 -6.16
N LEU A 151 4.31 -11.12 -5.85
CA LEU A 151 2.90 -11.21 -6.23
C LEU A 151 2.04 -10.10 -5.58
N PRO A 152 2.14 -9.84 -4.26
CA PRO A 152 1.43 -8.73 -3.64
C PRO A 152 1.84 -7.38 -4.20
N THR A 153 3.12 -7.19 -4.56
CA THR A 153 3.58 -5.93 -5.17
C THR A 153 2.92 -5.67 -6.51
N ILE A 154 2.80 -6.69 -7.37
CA ILE A 154 2.12 -6.58 -8.66
C ILE A 154 0.64 -6.25 -8.44
N VAL A 155 -0.05 -7.05 -7.62
CA VAL A 155 -1.48 -6.86 -7.34
C VAL A 155 -1.76 -5.48 -6.73
N ALA A 156 -0.99 -5.09 -5.71
CA ALA A 156 -1.14 -3.79 -5.06
C ALA A 156 -0.89 -2.62 -6.03
N SER A 157 0.06 -2.76 -6.96
CA SER A 157 0.32 -1.74 -7.97
C SER A 157 -0.85 -1.57 -8.93
N VAL A 158 -1.42 -2.68 -9.42
CA VAL A 158 -2.62 -2.65 -10.28
C VAL A 158 -3.80 -2.03 -9.54
N VAL A 159 -4.07 -2.49 -8.32
CA VAL A 159 -5.15 -1.95 -7.48
C VAL A 159 -4.94 -0.47 -7.18
N ALA A 160 -3.70 -0.04 -6.91
CA ALA A 160 -3.41 1.38 -6.66
C ALA A 160 -3.68 2.25 -7.91
N ILE A 161 -3.34 1.77 -9.12
CA ILE A 161 -3.65 2.50 -10.35
C ILE A 161 -5.16 2.64 -10.53
N VAL A 162 -5.91 1.55 -10.41
CA VAL A 162 -7.37 1.55 -10.52
C VAL A 162 -8.00 2.46 -9.46
N ALA A 163 -7.56 2.33 -8.20
CA ALA A 163 -8.04 3.14 -7.10
C ALA A 163 -7.73 4.64 -7.28
N ALA A 164 -6.58 4.98 -7.87
CA ALA A 164 -6.24 6.36 -8.18
C ALA A 164 -7.20 6.95 -9.22
N VAL A 165 -7.51 6.20 -10.28
CA VAL A 165 -8.47 6.61 -11.31
C VAL A 165 -9.86 6.82 -10.69
N LEU A 166 -10.36 5.83 -9.95
CA LEU A 166 -11.67 5.90 -9.29
C LEU A 166 -11.78 7.11 -8.36
N TYR A 167 -10.80 7.29 -7.47
CA TYR A 167 -10.79 8.39 -6.52
C TYR A 167 -10.72 9.76 -7.21
N CYS A 168 -9.89 9.90 -8.25
CA CYS A 168 -9.76 11.16 -8.99
C CYS A 168 -11.06 11.52 -9.72
N VAL A 169 -11.71 10.56 -10.38
CA VAL A 169 -12.98 10.78 -11.08
C VAL A 169 -14.07 11.24 -10.10
N VAL A 170 -14.22 10.55 -8.97
CA VAL A 170 -15.21 10.92 -7.94
C VAL A 170 -14.91 12.31 -7.36
N ARG A 171 -13.65 12.58 -7.02
CA ARG A 171 -13.23 13.87 -6.46
C ARG A 171 -13.47 15.02 -7.42
N GLU A 172 -13.13 14.87 -8.70
CA GLU A 172 -13.38 15.90 -9.71
C GLU A 172 -14.88 16.13 -9.92
N GLY A 173 -15.67 15.06 -9.97
CA GLY A 173 -17.13 15.14 -10.04
C GLY A 173 -17.71 15.94 -8.87
N ALA A 174 -17.28 15.63 -7.64
CA ALA A 174 -17.72 16.32 -6.43
C ALA A 174 -17.34 17.81 -6.43
N VAL A 175 -16.10 18.15 -6.80
CA VAL A 175 -15.64 19.55 -6.88
C VAL A 175 -16.44 20.33 -7.94
N ARG A 176 -16.68 19.74 -9.12
CA ARG A 176 -17.48 20.39 -10.17
C ARG A 176 -18.94 20.58 -9.76
N ALA A 177 -19.54 19.61 -9.07
CA ALA A 177 -20.91 19.72 -8.55
C ALA A 177 -21.00 20.85 -7.50
N ALA A 178 -20.07 20.91 -6.56
CA ALA A 178 -19.99 21.98 -5.56
C ALA A 178 -19.84 23.37 -6.21
N ALA A 179 -18.96 23.49 -7.21
CA ALA A 179 -18.77 24.73 -7.94
C ALA A 179 -20.04 25.18 -8.70
N ARG A 180 -20.87 24.26 -9.19
CA ARG A 180 -22.16 24.58 -9.83
C ARG A 180 -23.19 25.09 -8.82
N LEU A 181 -23.24 24.50 -7.63
CA LEU A 181 -24.15 24.91 -6.55
C LEU A 181 -23.78 26.26 -5.94
N MET A 182 -22.48 26.58 -5.89
CA MET A 182 -21.97 27.85 -5.34
C MET A 182 -21.98 29.00 -6.34
N ARG A 183 -22.41 28.80 -7.61
CA ARG A 183 -22.60 29.92 -8.54
C ARG A 183 -23.76 30.79 -8.02
N PRO A 184 -23.54 32.08 -7.69
CA PRO A 184 -24.62 32.95 -7.26
C PRO A 184 -25.68 32.99 -8.36
N ARG A 185 -26.93 32.68 -8.01
CA ARG A 185 -28.07 32.97 -8.88
C ARG A 185 -28.07 34.47 -9.09
N ALA A 186 -27.80 34.92 -10.32
CA ALA A 186 -28.02 36.30 -10.70
C ALA A 186 -29.49 36.62 -10.39
N ILE A 187 -29.72 37.54 -9.45
CA ILE A 187 -31.04 38.10 -9.22
C ILE A 187 -31.37 38.87 -10.50
N PRO A 188 -32.44 38.53 -11.24
CA PRO A 188 -32.82 39.30 -12.42
C PRO A 188 -33.10 40.74 -11.97
N ALA A 189 -32.42 41.71 -12.58
CA ALA A 189 -32.72 43.11 -12.39
C ALA A 189 -34.13 43.36 -12.93
N ALA A 190 -35.02 43.83 -12.05
CA ALA A 190 -36.38 44.25 -12.36
C ALA A 190 -36.38 45.69 -12.90
#